data_AF-A0A4R4SIN7-F1
#
_entry.id   AF-A0A4R4SIN7-F1
#
_cell.length_a   1.000
_cell.length_b   1.000
_cell.length_c   1.000
_cell.angle_alpha   90.00
_cell.angle_beta   90.00
_cell.angle_gamma   90.00
#
_symmetry.space_group_name_H-M   'P 1'
#
loop_
_entity.id
_entity.type
_entity.pdbx_description
1 polymer ?
#
loop_
_entity_poly.entity_id
_entity_poly.type
_entity_poly.pdbx_seq_one_letter_code
_entity_poly.pdbx_strand_id
1 'polypeptide(L)'
;TAPEARQGARSSSMTAAATRGSWHIRLTTPRPGSSRGSAAAAAVEELLRFDGPVELATWRFASEPLTLGGQRVERGDPVLVVLAAADRDPARFPDPDRLDLGRTRNPHLGYGHGIHYCLGAPLARLEARAALGELLSRLPGLRLAADVVELRWRGGLIMRGLRELPVVFTAEPMARGDGASAM
;
A
#
# COMPACT_ATOMS: atom_id res chain seq x y z
N THR A 1 -4.76 -42.69 31.49
CA THR A 1 -5.16 -41.29 31.78
C THR A 1 -4.22 -40.38 31.02
N ALA A 2 -4.70 -39.76 29.95
CA ALA A 2 -3.92 -38.91 29.05
C ALA A 2 -3.66 -37.52 29.67
N PRO A 3 -2.53 -36.84 29.37
CA PRO A 3 -2.36 -35.46 29.75
C PRO A 3 -3.01 -34.51 28.72
N GLU A 4 -3.75 -33.53 29.25
CA GLU A 4 -4.47 -32.49 28.53
C GLU A 4 -3.54 -31.61 27.67
N ALA A 5 -3.86 -31.50 26.39
CA ALA A 5 -3.26 -30.53 25.48
C ALA A 5 -3.82 -29.13 25.78
N ARG A 6 -2.98 -28.25 26.31
CA ARG A 6 -3.25 -26.80 26.35
C ARG A 6 -3.34 -26.27 24.92
N GLN A 7 -4.55 -25.94 24.49
CA GLN A 7 -4.83 -25.27 23.23
C GLN A 7 -4.37 -23.82 23.30
N GLY A 8 -3.12 -23.55 22.90
CA GLY A 8 -2.60 -22.21 22.74
C GLY A 8 -3.39 -21.45 21.67
N ALA A 9 -3.98 -20.32 22.06
CA ALA A 9 -4.60 -19.36 21.16
C ALA A 9 -3.59 -18.89 20.10
N ARG A 10 -3.74 -19.37 18.87
CA ARG A 10 -2.93 -18.92 17.73
C ARG A 10 -3.43 -17.53 17.34
N SER A 11 -2.60 -16.51 17.58
CA SER A 11 -2.83 -15.15 17.09
C SER A 11 -2.95 -15.18 15.56
N SER A 12 -4.01 -14.55 15.03
CA SER A 12 -4.19 -14.40 13.59
C SER A 12 -3.30 -13.26 13.11
N SER A 13 -2.20 -13.58 12.42
CA SER A 13 -1.31 -12.60 11.80
C SER A 13 -1.62 -12.45 10.31
N MET A 14 -1.76 -11.21 9.85
CA MET A 14 -1.80 -10.87 8.42
C MET A 14 -0.35 -10.88 7.91
N THR A 15 0.07 -11.92 7.18
CA THR A 15 1.45 -12.05 6.71
C THR A 15 1.51 -11.72 5.22
N ALA A 16 1.99 -10.53 4.89
CA ALA A 16 2.43 -10.20 3.55
C ALA A 16 3.97 -10.26 3.54
N ALA A 17 4.55 -11.10 2.70
CA ALA A 17 5.99 -11.15 2.48
C ALA A 17 6.26 -10.55 1.10
N ALA A 18 6.86 -9.36 1.08
CA ALA A 18 7.34 -8.72 -0.14
C ALA A 18 8.85 -8.52 0.00
N THR A 19 9.61 -9.16 -0.87
CA THR A 19 11.05 -8.87 -1.07
C THR A 19 11.20 -8.39 -2.52
N ARG A 20 12.12 -7.46 -2.79
CA ARG A 20 12.39 -6.97 -4.15
C ARG A 20 12.51 -8.15 -5.12
N GLY A 21 11.53 -8.34 -6.00
CA GLY A 21 11.49 -9.42 -7.00
C GLY A 21 10.39 -10.48 -6.82
N SER A 22 9.74 -10.57 -5.65
CA SER A 22 8.63 -11.51 -5.44
C SER A 22 7.44 -10.82 -4.80
N TRP A 23 6.40 -10.52 -5.59
CA TRP A 23 5.11 -10.07 -5.10
C TRP A 23 4.24 -11.28 -4.77
N HIS A 24 4.50 -11.93 -3.63
CA HIS A 24 3.53 -12.86 -3.05
C HIS A 24 2.69 -12.14 -2.01
N ILE A 25 1.79 -11.27 -2.47
CA ILE A 25 0.74 -10.76 -1.59
C ILE A 25 -0.30 -11.86 -1.44
N ARG A 26 -0.14 -12.73 -0.44
CA ARG A 26 -1.24 -13.58 0.01
C ARG A 26 -2.19 -12.72 0.81
N LEU A 27 -3.18 -12.14 0.13
CA LEU A 27 -4.26 -11.40 0.75
C LEU A 27 -5.17 -12.39 1.48
N THR A 28 -4.83 -12.75 2.72
CA THR A 28 -5.75 -13.50 3.58
C THR A 28 -6.80 -12.53 4.11
N THR A 29 -8.07 -12.80 3.81
CA THR A 29 -9.19 -12.10 4.42
C THR A 29 -9.13 -12.23 5.95
N PRO A 30 -9.23 -11.12 6.71
CA PRO A 30 -9.40 -11.22 8.15
C PRO A 30 -10.71 -11.97 8.47
N ARG A 31 -10.72 -12.77 9.53
CA ARG A 31 -11.97 -13.38 10.02
C ARG A 31 -13.01 -12.29 10.28
N PRO A 32 -14.29 -12.50 9.94
CA PRO A 32 -15.34 -11.57 10.31
C PRO A 32 -15.40 -11.45 11.85
N GLY A 33 -15.01 -10.29 12.40
CA GLY A 33 -15.13 -10.00 13.84
C GLY A 33 -14.03 -9.16 14.50
N SER A 34 -12.82 -9.04 13.93
CA SER A 34 -11.79 -8.13 14.47
C SER A 34 -12.09 -6.68 14.05
N SER A 35 -11.93 -5.71 14.95
CA SER A 35 -12.21 -4.26 14.75
C SER A 35 -11.78 -3.77 13.35
N ARG A 36 -12.74 -3.70 12.41
CA ARG A 36 -12.48 -3.62 10.97
C ARG A 36 -11.86 -2.28 10.52
N GLY A 37 -12.07 -1.21 11.28
CA GLY A 37 -11.68 0.15 10.87
C GLY A 37 -10.20 0.48 11.07
N SER A 38 -9.61 0.11 12.21
CA SER A 38 -8.23 0.50 12.56
C SER A 38 -7.18 -0.32 11.82
N ALA A 39 -7.41 -1.63 11.64
CA ALA A 39 -6.49 -2.50 10.90
C ALA A 39 -6.43 -2.13 9.41
N ALA A 40 -7.58 -1.82 8.79
CA ALA A 40 -7.63 -1.36 7.41
C ALA A 40 -6.94 0.00 7.23
N ALA A 41 -7.07 0.90 8.20
CA ALA A 41 -6.38 2.19 8.16
C ALA A 41 -4.85 2.03 8.24
N ALA A 42 -4.33 1.21 9.16
CA ALA A 42 -2.90 0.95 9.27
C ALA A 42 -2.33 0.29 8.00
N ALA A 43 -3.07 -0.68 7.43
CA ALA A 43 -2.69 -1.33 6.19
C ALA A 43 -2.57 -0.35 5.01
N VAL A 44 -3.49 0.60 4.87
CA VAL A 44 -3.43 1.62 3.81
C VAL A 44 -2.19 2.50 3.94
N GLU A 45 -1.87 2.98 5.15
CA GLU A 45 -0.66 3.78 5.36
C GLU A 45 0.61 2.94 5.07
N GLU A 46 0.65 1.66 5.47
CA GLU A 46 1.79 0.80 5.18
C GLU A 46 1.95 0.53 3.69
N LEU A 47 0.86 0.27 2.96
CA LEU A 47 0.93 0.07 1.50
C LEU A 47 1.45 1.33 0.80
N LEU A 48 1.03 2.50 1.27
CA LEU A 48 1.47 3.79 0.73
C LEU A 48 2.96 4.05 1.02
N ARG A 49 3.46 3.69 2.21
CA ARG A 49 4.89 3.73 2.53
C ARG A 49 5.67 2.73 1.67
N PHE A 50 5.18 1.51 1.55
CA PHE A 50 5.94 0.41 0.97
C PHE A 50 6.07 0.56 -0.55
N ASP A 51 4.98 0.85 -1.27
CA ASP A 51 4.98 1.01 -2.73
C ASP A 51 3.91 2.03 -3.16
N GLY A 52 4.02 3.24 -2.62
CA GLY A 52 3.10 4.33 -2.92
C GLY A 52 3.14 4.78 -4.38
N PRO A 53 2.03 5.34 -4.91
CA PRO A 53 1.95 5.73 -6.31
C PRO A 53 2.74 6.99 -6.66
N VAL A 54 3.22 7.77 -5.68
CA VAL A 54 4.04 8.98 -5.90
C VAL A 54 5.47 8.68 -5.46
N GLU A 55 6.38 8.45 -6.42
CA GLU A 55 7.77 8.12 -6.13
C GLU A 55 8.64 9.36 -5.94
N LEU A 56 8.38 10.40 -6.74
CA LEU A 56 9.12 11.66 -6.74
C LEU A 56 8.18 12.81 -6.42
N ALA A 57 8.63 13.77 -5.60
CA ALA A 57 7.93 15.03 -5.46
C ALA A 57 7.97 15.84 -6.77
N THR A 58 7.10 16.86 -6.88
CA THR A 58 7.23 17.86 -7.94
C THR A 58 8.52 18.65 -7.78
N TRP A 59 9.02 19.21 -8.89
CA TRP A 59 10.24 20.02 -8.89
C TRP A 59 10.22 21.09 -7.80
N ARG A 60 11.36 21.23 -7.12
CA ARG A 60 11.71 22.39 -6.30
C ARG A 60 12.90 23.08 -6.95
N PHE A 61 13.00 24.38 -6.76
CA PHE A 61 14.12 25.17 -7.27
C PHE A 61 14.72 25.94 -6.10
N ALA A 62 16.04 25.91 -5.97
CA ALA A 62 16.72 26.61 -4.91
C ALA A 62 16.57 28.13 -5.09
N SER A 63 15.94 28.78 -4.11
CA SER A 63 15.78 30.24 -4.11
C SER A 63 17.05 30.97 -3.70
N GLU A 64 18.03 30.27 -3.15
CA GLU A 64 19.36 30.76 -2.76
C GLU A 64 20.32 29.58 -2.63
N PRO A 65 21.65 29.81 -2.63
CA PRO A 65 22.61 28.73 -2.45
C PRO A 65 22.45 28.05 -1.09
N LEU A 66 22.43 26.71 -1.08
CA LEU A 66 22.33 25.90 0.14
C LEU A 66 23.14 24.62 0.05
N THR A 67 23.29 23.93 1.18
CA THR A 67 23.88 22.59 1.23
C THR A 67 22.83 21.56 1.66
N LEU A 68 22.62 20.52 0.85
CA LEU A 68 21.70 19.42 1.12
C LEU A 68 22.46 18.09 1.08
N GLY A 69 22.42 17.32 2.17
CA GLY A 69 23.12 16.02 2.22
C GLY A 69 24.63 16.12 1.94
N GLY A 70 25.26 17.23 2.34
CA GLY A 70 26.67 17.52 2.04
C GLY A 70 26.95 17.97 0.61
N GLN A 71 25.94 18.11 -0.25
CA GLN A 71 26.06 18.60 -1.62
C GLN A 71 25.65 20.06 -1.72
N ARG A 72 26.44 20.86 -2.44
CA ARG A 72 26.12 22.26 -2.72
C ARG A 72 25.07 22.36 -3.83
N VAL A 73 24.05 23.17 -3.61
CA VAL A 73 22.96 23.44 -4.55
C VAL A 73 22.96 24.95 -4.77
N GLU A 74 23.11 25.37 -6.03
CA GLU A 74 23.15 26.78 -6.39
C GLU A 74 21.75 27.35 -6.63
N ARG A 75 21.63 28.68 -6.63
CA ARG A 75 20.37 29.37 -6.95
C ARG A 75 19.87 28.93 -8.33
N GLY A 76 18.61 28.51 -8.40
CA GLY A 76 17.95 28.08 -9.64
C GLY A 76 18.12 26.60 -9.96
N ASP A 77 18.99 25.87 -9.24
CA ASP A 77 19.15 24.44 -9.46
C ASP A 77 17.85 23.69 -9.16
N PRO A 78 17.47 22.72 -10.03
CA PRO A 78 16.32 21.89 -9.79
C PRO A 78 16.64 20.77 -8.78
N VAL A 79 15.74 20.59 -7.82
CA VAL A 79 15.82 19.56 -6.79
C VAL A 79 14.60 18.65 -6.90
N LEU A 80 14.86 17.36 -7.07
CA LEU A 80 13.85 16.30 -6.95
C LEU A 80 14.03 15.56 -5.63
N VAL A 81 12.94 15.43 -4.89
CA VAL A 81 12.89 14.64 -3.66
C VAL A 81 12.35 13.25 -4.01
N VAL A 82 13.15 12.22 -3.76
CA VAL A 82 12.75 10.82 -3.93
C VAL A 82 11.99 10.36 -2.69
N LEU A 83 10.67 10.56 -2.71
CA LEU A 83 9.77 10.20 -1.61
C LEU A 83 9.81 8.69 -1.33
N ALA A 84 9.82 7.87 -2.38
CA ALA A 84 9.92 6.42 -2.24
C ALA A 84 11.22 5.96 -1.57
N ALA A 85 12.33 6.69 -1.75
CA ALA A 85 13.58 6.39 -1.05
C ALA A 85 13.51 6.79 0.42
N ALA A 86 12.91 7.94 0.73
CA ALA A 86 12.70 8.38 2.11
C ALA A 86 11.76 7.42 2.89
N ASP A 87 10.75 6.86 2.22
CA ASP A 87 9.83 5.86 2.80
C ASP A 87 10.47 4.48 3.03
N ARG A 88 11.71 4.31 2.57
CA ARG A 88 12.58 3.15 2.81
C ARG A 88 13.83 3.48 3.64
N ASP A 89 13.93 4.68 4.21
CA ASP A 89 15.09 5.08 5.00
C ASP A 89 15.17 4.28 6.32
N PRO A 90 16.24 3.48 6.56
CA PRO A 90 16.41 2.71 7.79
C PRO A 90 16.55 3.58 9.04
N ALA A 91 16.96 4.86 8.90
CA ALA A 91 17.00 5.80 10.02
C ALA A 91 15.59 6.21 10.50
N ARG A 92 14.56 6.01 9.66
CA ARG A 92 13.16 6.32 9.97
C ARG A 92 12.30 5.07 10.18
N PHE A 93 12.55 4.03 9.38
CA PHE A 93 11.77 2.79 9.38
C PHE A 93 12.69 1.59 9.66
N PRO A 94 12.61 0.97 10.84
CA PRO A 94 13.24 -0.31 11.08
C PRO A 94 12.69 -1.37 10.11
N ASP A 95 13.59 -2.20 9.59
CA ASP A 95 13.31 -3.18 8.53
C ASP A 95 12.49 -2.57 7.39
N PRO A 96 13.00 -1.53 6.70
CA PRO A 96 12.21 -0.73 5.76
C PRO A 96 11.68 -1.55 4.58
N ASP A 97 12.36 -2.65 4.26
CA ASP A 97 12.02 -3.58 3.19
C ASP A 97 11.02 -4.65 3.57
N ARG A 98 10.58 -4.68 4.83
CA ARG A 98 9.50 -5.55 5.29
C ARG A 98 8.15 -4.83 5.18
N LEU A 99 7.20 -5.49 4.53
CA LEU A 99 5.80 -5.08 4.51
C LEU A 99 5.12 -5.49 5.83
N ASP A 100 4.78 -4.52 6.68
CA ASP A 100 4.12 -4.75 7.97
C ASP A 100 2.78 -4.00 8.04
N LEU A 101 1.69 -4.67 7.66
CA LEU A 101 0.35 -4.09 7.63
C LEU A 101 -0.18 -3.67 9.01
N GLY A 102 0.49 -4.08 10.10
CA GLY A 102 0.20 -3.65 11.46
C GLY A 102 0.99 -2.43 11.92
N ARG A 103 1.86 -1.85 11.09
CA ARG A 103 2.73 -0.71 11.45
C ARG A 103 1.89 0.50 11.89
N THR A 104 1.92 0.82 13.18
CA THR A 104 1.14 1.94 13.76
C THR A 104 1.85 3.28 13.68
N ARG A 105 3.19 3.29 13.79
CA ARG A 105 4.01 4.49 13.58
C ARG A 105 4.52 4.51 12.15
N ASN A 106 3.85 5.29 11.30
CA ASN A 106 4.12 5.32 9.86
C ASN A 106 4.19 6.75 9.30
N PRO A 107 5.25 7.52 9.61
CA PRO A 107 5.42 8.90 9.13
C PRO A 107 5.94 8.94 7.68
N HIS A 108 5.26 8.21 6.78
CA HIS A 108 5.62 8.16 5.37
C HIS A 108 5.33 9.50 4.66
N LEU A 109 5.97 9.70 3.51
CA LEU A 109 5.88 10.90 2.70
C LEU A 109 5.07 10.71 1.41
N GLY A 110 4.38 9.57 1.24
CA GLY A 110 3.46 9.35 0.11
C GLY A 110 2.35 10.41 -0.12
N TYR A 111 2.06 11.29 0.85
CA TYR A 111 1.17 12.45 0.68
C TYR A 111 1.92 13.80 0.64
N GLY A 112 3.24 13.78 0.55
CA GLY A 112 4.08 14.95 0.69
C GLY A 112 4.14 15.48 2.14
N HIS A 113 4.67 16.69 2.30
CA HIS A 113 4.83 17.34 3.59
C HIS A 113 4.77 18.88 3.45
N GLY A 114 4.45 19.56 4.55
CA GLY A 114 4.44 21.02 4.63
C GLY A 114 3.26 21.66 3.90
N ILE A 115 3.46 22.87 3.37
CA ILE A 115 2.40 23.68 2.73
C ILE A 115 1.79 23.04 1.46
N HIS A 116 2.48 22.05 0.89
CA HIS A 116 2.02 21.28 -0.27
C HIS A 116 1.57 19.86 0.11
N TYR A 117 1.29 19.61 1.39
CA TYR A 117 0.70 18.36 1.83
C TYR A 117 -0.59 18.08 1.05
N CYS A 118 -0.77 16.83 0.61
CA CYS A 118 -1.83 16.43 -0.29
C CYS A 118 -3.21 16.79 0.29
N LEU A 119 -3.87 17.76 -0.35
CA LEU A 119 -5.24 18.18 0.00
C LEU A 119 -6.22 17.01 -0.08
N GLY A 120 -5.98 16.07 -1.01
CA GLY A 120 -6.79 14.87 -1.21
C GLY A 120 -6.48 13.71 -0.26
N ALA A 121 -5.51 13.82 0.66
CA ALA A 121 -5.11 12.70 1.52
C ALA A 121 -6.28 12.07 2.31
N PRO A 122 -7.24 12.82 2.88
CA PRO A 122 -8.40 12.21 3.55
C PRO A 122 -9.27 11.39 2.60
N LEU A 123 -9.51 11.89 1.39
CA LEU A 123 -10.31 11.19 0.37
C LEU A 123 -9.59 9.94 -0.14
N ALA A 124 -8.31 10.06 -0.49
CA ALA A 124 -7.50 8.93 -0.95
C ALA A 124 -7.46 7.79 0.07
N ARG A 125 -7.37 8.12 1.38
CA ARG A 125 -7.44 7.12 2.46
C ARG A 125 -8.81 6.45 2.54
N LEU A 126 -9.89 7.23 2.40
CA LEU A 126 -11.25 6.69 2.41
C LEU A 126 -11.46 5.74 1.23
N GLU A 127 -11.09 6.17 0.02
CA GLU A 127 -11.20 5.39 -1.20
C GLU A 127 -10.37 4.11 -1.13
N ALA A 128 -9.10 4.19 -0.69
CA ALA A 128 -8.24 3.02 -0.56
C ALA A 128 -8.81 2.00 0.44
N ARG A 129 -9.33 2.46 1.59
CA ARG A 129 -9.95 1.55 2.58
C ARG A 129 -11.21 0.88 2.01
N ALA A 130 -12.07 1.65 1.34
CA ALA A 130 -13.30 1.11 0.77
C ALA A 130 -13.00 0.13 -0.38
N ALA A 131 -12.14 0.53 -1.32
CA ALA A 131 -11.77 -0.28 -2.48
C ALA A 131 -11.06 -1.57 -2.08
N LEU A 132 -10.03 -1.50 -1.23
CA LEU A 132 -9.32 -2.70 -0.77
C LEU A 132 -10.23 -3.59 0.08
N GLY A 133 -11.04 -3.00 0.96
CA GLY A 133 -12.01 -3.75 1.77
C GLY A 133 -12.97 -4.55 0.90
N GLU A 134 -13.57 -3.89 -0.10
CA GLU A 134 -14.56 -4.50 -1.00
C GLU A 134 -13.93 -5.52 -1.95
N LEU A 135 -12.77 -5.20 -2.54
CA LEU A 135 -12.04 -6.10 -3.42
C LEU A 135 -11.74 -7.43 -2.72
N LEU A 136 -11.26 -7.36 -1.47
CA LEU A 136 -10.91 -8.53 -0.69
C LEU A 136 -12.11 -9.31 -0.17
N SER A 137 -13.25 -8.65 0.08
CA SER A 137 -14.47 -9.34 0.50
C SER A 137 -15.20 -10.00 -0.67
N ARG A 138 -15.23 -9.38 -1.85
CA ARG A 138 -16.02 -9.88 -2.99
C ARG A 138 -15.27 -10.81 -3.92
N LEU A 139 -13.94 -10.76 -3.94
CA LEU A 139 -13.13 -11.58 -4.85
C LEU A 139 -12.32 -12.61 -4.03
N PRO A 140 -12.98 -13.65 -3.46
CA PRO A 140 -12.27 -14.70 -2.76
C PRO A 140 -11.31 -15.41 -3.71
N GLY A 141 -10.13 -15.76 -3.20
CA GLY A 141 -9.10 -16.43 -4.00
C GLY A 141 -8.43 -15.53 -5.04
N LEU A 142 -8.56 -14.19 -4.93
CA LEU A 142 -7.87 -13.24 -5.79
C LEU A 142 -6.36 -13.52 -5.82
N ARG A 143 -5.84 -13.75 -7.03
CA ARG A 143 -4.42 -13.99 -7.28
C ARG A 143 -4.01 -13.43 -8.65
N LEU A 144 -2.72 -13.17 -8.82
CA LEU A 144 -2.16 -12.78 -10.11
C LEU A 144 -2.39 -13.88 -11.16
N ALA A 145 -2.72 -13.43 -12.37
CA ALA A 145 -2.91 -14.27 -13.55
C ALA A 145 -1.72 -14.23 -14.52
N ALA A 146 -0.66 -13.51 -14.16
CA ALA A 146 0.57 -13.35 -14.92
C ALA A 146 1.78 -13.46 -13.98
N ASP A 147 2.96 -13.74 -14.53
CA ASP A 147 4.19 -13.64 -13.76
C ASP A 147 4.47 -12.16 -13.43
N VAL A 148 5.00 -11.91 -12.24
CA VAL A 148 5.45 -10.59 -11.81
C VAL A 148 6.40 -9.95 -12.82
N VAL A 149 7.29 -10.74 -13.43
CA VAL A 149 8.28 -10.21 -14.39
C VAL A 149 7.64 -9.73 -15.70
N GLU A 150 6.41 -10.15 -15.98
CA GLU A 150 5.66 -9.75 -17.17
C GLU A 150 4.87 -8.45 -16.95
N LEU A 151 4.70 -8.03 -15.68
CA LEU A 151 3.95 -6.84 -15.33
C LEU A 151 4.63 -5.57 -15.87
N ARG A 152 3.84 -4.74 -16.55
CA ARG A 152 4.34 -3.52 -17.19
C ARG A 152 3.96 -2.29 -16.39
N TRP A 153 4.95 -1.48 -16.06
CA TRP A 153 4.75 -0.18 -15.44
C TRP A 153 4.32 0.87 -16.46
N ARG A 154 3.53 1.85 -16.00
CA ARG A 154 3.27 3.08 -16.75
C ARG A 154 4.56 3.86 -16.87
N GLY A 155 4.74 4.53 -18.01
CA GLY A 155 5.84 5.49 -18.16
C GLY A 155 5.53 6.76 -17.37
N GLY A 156 6.54 7.33 -16.73
CA GLY A 156 6.41 8.56 -15.95
C GLY A 156 7.54 8.69 -14.94
N LEU A 157 7.90 9.92 -14.61
CA LEU A 157 8.92 10.21 -13.60
C LEU A 157 8.30 10.22 -12.19
N ILE A 158 7.15 10.88 -12.03
CA ILE A 158 6.56 11.16 -10.71
C ILE A 158 5.73 10.00 -10.17
N MET A 159 4.94 9.38 -11.05
CA MET A 159 3.91 8.42 -10.66
C MET A 159 4.32 7.00 -11.01
N ARG A 160 4.15 6.08 -10.05
CA ARG A 160 4.29 4.64 -10.23
C ARG A 160 2.92 3.99 -10.28
N GLY A 161 2.73 3.13 -11.27
CA GLY A 161 1.52 2.32 -11.37
C GLY A 161 1.63 1.33 -12.51
N LEU A 162 0.97 0.19 -12.37
CA LEU A 162 0.90 -0.81 -13.43
C LEU A 162 -0.02 -0.32 -14.56
N ARG A 163 0.32 -0.70 -15.80
CA ARG A 163 -0.56 -0.50 -16.96
C ARG A 163 -1.78 -1.41 -16.88
N GLU A 164 -1.54 -2.63 -16.45
CA GLU A 164 -2.54 -3.68 -16.26
C GLU A 164 -2.12 -4.56 -15.09
N LEU A 165 -3.11 -5.11 -14.39
CA LEU A 165 -2.91 -6.09 -13.32
C LEU A 165 -3.81 -7.30 -13.60
N PRO A 166 -3.34 -8.28 -14.40
CA PRO A 166 -4.10 -9.47 -14.69
C PRO A 166 -4.33 -10.28 -13.41
N VAL A 167 -5.59 -10.56 -13.10
CA VAL A 167 -5.98 -11.32 -11.91
C VAL A 167 -7.01 -12.38 -12.25
N VAL A 168 -7.03 -13.43 -11.44
CA VAL A 168 -8.11 -14.42 -11.40
C VAL A 168 -8.61 -14.54 -9.98
N PHE A 169 -9.90 -14.85 -9.84
CA PHE A 169 -10.58 -15.01 -8.56
C PHE A 169 -11.62 -16.11 -8.68
N THR A 170 -12.08 -16.63 -7.55
CA THR A 170 -13.18 -17.60 -7.53
C THR A 170 -14.48 -16.86 -7.80
N ALA A 171 -15.15 -17.20 -8.89
CA ALA A 171 -16.50 -16.71 -9.14
C ALA A 171 -17.46 -17.37 -8.15
N GLU A 172 -18.02 -16.60 -7.23
CA GLU A 172 -19.23 -17.04 -6.55
C GLU A 172 -20.43 -16.78 -7.46
N PRO A 173 -21.42 -17.69 -7.52
CA PRO A 173 -22.64 -17.45 -8.27
C PRO A 173 -23.29 -16.18 -7.73
N MET A 174 -23.32 -15.12 -8.53
CA MET A 174 -24.09 -13.93 -8.19
C MET A 174 -25.55 -14.36 -8.09
N ALA A 175 -26.15 -14.27 -6.90
CA ALA A 175 -27.58 -14.49 -6.74
C ALA A 175 -28.27 -13.54 -7.71
N ARG A 176 -28.85 -14.08 -8.78
CA ARG A 176 -29.70 -13.29 -9.69
C ARG A 176 -30.82 -12.76 -8.82
N GLY A 177 -30.90 -11.44 -8.68
CA GLY A 177 -32.06 -10.82 -8.10
C GLY A 177 -33.24 -11.10 -9.02
N ASP A 178 -34.03 -12.11 -8.68
CA ASP A 178 -35.36 -12.28 -9.24
C ASP A 178 -36.21 -11.12 -8.70
N GLY A 179 -36.18 -10.02 -9.44
CA GLY A 179 -36.86 -8.77 -9.12
C GLY A 179 -37.48 -8.16 -10.37
N ALA A 180 -38.00 -9.00 -11.26
CA ALA A 180 -39.06 -8.60 -12.16
C ALA A 180 -40.33 -8.40 -11.31
N SER A 181 -40.47 -7.23 -10.69
CA SER A 181 -41.81 -6.77 -10.31
C SER A 181 -42.41 -6.12 -11.55
N ALA A 182 -43.08 -6.96 -12.34
CA ALA A 182 -44.16 -6.51 -13.18
C ALA A 182 -45.38 -6.20 -12.30
N MET A 183 -46.17 -5.23 -12.75
CA MET A 183 -47.42 -4.67 -12.19
C MET A 183 -47.24 -3.50 -11.23
#